data_AF-A0AAV3HPZ4-F1
#
_entry.id   AF-A0AAV3HPZ4-F1
#
_cell.length_a   1.000
_cell.length_b   1.000
_cell.length_c   1.000
_cell.angle_alpha   90.00
_cell.angle_beta   90.00
_cell.angle_gamma   90.00
#
_symmetry.space_group_name_H-M   'P 1'
#
loop_
_entity.id
_entity.type
_entity.pdbx_description
1 polymer ?
#
loop_
_entity_poly.entity_id
_entity_poly.type
_entity_poly.pdbx_seq_one_letter_code
_entity_poly.pdbx_strand_id
1 'polypeptide(L)'
;MLKKNAVKTLIDVRLNNVSQLAGFAKKDDLAYFLRELCEIHYLHMPILSPSEDILKGYKAKTLSWAEYEVKFNALLQHRAAETLLDEEVLEGACFLCSEHNAEKCHRRLVAEYIASHYQSNIAIKHLK
;
A
#
# COMPACT_ATOMS: atom_id res chain seq x y z
N MET A 1 -1.94 13.17 -11.27
CA MET A 1 -2.88 12.05 -10.97
C MET A 1 -3.45 12.16 -9.56
N LEU A 2 -2.61 12.18 -8.52
CA LEU A 2 -3.06 12.19 -7.11
C LEU A 2 -3.92 13.42 -6.76
N LYS A 3 -3.43 14.64 -7.03
CA LYS A 3 -4.18 15.89 -6.81
C LYS A 3 -5.54 15.92 -7.54
N LYS A 4 -5.60 15.39 -8.78
CA LYS A 4 -6.84 15.30 -9.57
C LYS A 4 -7.88 14.35 -8.96
N ASN A 5 -7.47 13.43 -8.11
CA ASN A 5 -8.35 12.49 -7.41
C ASN A 5 -8.55 12.87 -5.94
N ALA A 6 -8.21 14.10 -5.54
CA ALA A 6 -8.35 14.60 -4.17
C ALA A 6 -7.71 13.68 -3.11
N VAL A 7 -6.59 13.04 -3.46
CA VAL A 7 -5.79 12.26 -2.49
C VAL A 7 -5.26 13.22 -1.43
N LYS A 8 -5.46 12.90 -0.16
CA LYS A 8 -4.94 13.65 1.00
C LYS A 8 -3.69 13.01 1.57
N THR A 9 -3.64 11.67 1.59
CA THR A 9 -2.53 10.90 2.17
C THR A 9 -2.07 9.80 1.22
N LEU A 10 -0.77 9.74 0.94
CA LEU A 10 -0.13 8.62 0.25
C LEU A 10 0.49 7.67 1.28
N ILE A 11 -0.06 6.46 1.36
CA ILE A 11 0.40 5.41 2.27
C ILE A 11 1.29 4.44 1.50
N ASP A 12 2.60 4.52 1.73
CA ASP A 12 3.60 3.64 1.16
C ASP A 12 3.67 2.33 1.94
N VAL A 13 3.23 1.24 1.31
CA VAL A 13 3.18 -0.10 1.90
C VAL A 13 4.32 -0.99 1.39
N ARG A 14 5.36 -0.39 0.79
CA ARG A 14 6.54 -1.14 0.33
C ARG A 14 7.37 -1.58 1.54
N LEU A 15 7.73 -2.87 1.57
CA LEU A 15 8.65 -3.42 2.56
C LEU A 15 9.98 -2.64 2.59
N ASN A 16 10.51 -2.32 1.40
CA ASN A 16 11.70 -1.49 1.22
C ASN A 16 11.36 -0.37 0.23
N ASN A 17 11.52 0.88 0.64
CA ASN A 17 11.29 2.07 -0.19
C ASN A 17 12.60 2.77 -0.63
N VAL A 18 13.74 2.18 -0.31
CA VAL A 18 15.09 2.61 -0.71
C VAL A 18 15.57 1.81 -1.92
N SER A 19 14.94 1.95 -3.09
CA SER A 19 15.47 1.35 -4.32
C SER A 19 16.02 2.42 -5.27
N GLN A 20 17.28 2.24 -5.69
CA GLN A 20 17.98 3.15 -6.62
C GLN A 20 17.50 3.05 -8.09
N LEU A 21 16.45 2.28 -8.37
CA LEU A 21 16.09 1.88 -9.74
C LEU A 21 15.12 2.83 -10.47
N ALA A 22 14.84 4.01 -9.91
CA ALA A 22 14.05 5.04 -10.58
C ALA A 22 14.64 6.44 -10.36
N GLY A 23 15.91 6.62 -10.71
CA GLY A 23 16.48 7.89 -11.16
C GLY A 23 16.56 9.07 -10.19
N PHE A 24 15.47 9.56 -9.60
CA PHE A 24 15.43 10.89 -8.96
C PHE A 24 14.30 11.06 -7.92
N ALA A 25 14.00 10.05 -7.11
CA ALA A 25 13.20 10.31 -5.90
C ALA A 25 13.56 9.34 -4.77
N LYS A 26 14.49 9.76 -3.91
CA LYS A 26 14.66 9.13 -2.59
C LYS A 26 13.37 9.35 -1.81
N LYS A 27 13.05 8.47 -0.86
CA LYS A 27 11.91 8.60 0.07
C LYS A 27 11.64 10.06 0.49
N ASP A 28 12.72 10.78 0.78
CA ASP A 28 12.69 12.19 1.20
C ASP A 28 12.24 13.13 0.08
N ASP A 29 12.69 12.92 -1.16
CA ASP A 29 12.26 13.68 -2.33
C ASP A 29 10.77 13.44 -2.63
N LEU A 30 10.30 12.19 -2.52
CA LEU A 30 8.89 11.87 -2.73
C LEU A 30 8.01 12.57 -1.69
N ALA A 31 8.36 12.44 -0.41
CA ALA A 31 7.65 13.13 0.68
C ALA A 31 7.67 14.65 0.49
N TYR A 32 8.83 15.21 0.09
CA TYR A 32 8.98 16.63 -0.22
C TYR A 32 8.06 17.06 -1.37
N PHE A 33 8.09 16.41 -2.54
CA PHE A 33 7.26 16.79 -3.67
C PHE A 33 5.76 16.62 -3.41
N LEU A 34 5.36 15.59 -2.66
CA LEU A 34 3.97 15.40 -2.25
C LEU A 34 3.48 16.58 -1.41
N ARG A 35 4.30 17.02 -0.45
CA ARG A 35 3.99 18.18 0.39
C ARG A 35 3.99 19.48 -0.41
N GLU A 36 5.09 19.79 -1.08
CA GLU A 36 5.29 21.11 -1.71
C GLU A 36 4.43 21.32 -2.96
N LEU A 37 4.16 20.28 -3.75
CA LEU A 37 3.45 20.43 -5.04
C LEU A 37 1.98 20.01 -4.96
N CYS A 38 1.66 19.07 -4.07
CA CYS A 38 0.35 18.44 -4.03
C CYS A 38 -0.41 18.64 -2.72
N GLU A 39 0.23 19.14 -1.66
CA GLU A 39 -0.33 19.22 -0.30
C GLU A 39 -0.80 17.84 0.21
N ILE A 40 -0.05 16.80 -0.14
CA ILE A 40 -0.33 15.41 0.21
C ILE A 40 0.58 14.95 1.34
N HIS A 41 0.00 14.37 2.38
CA HIS A 41 0.73 13.72 3.46
C HIS A 41 1.35 12.39 3.01
N TYR A 42 2.53 12.04 3.53
CA TYR A 42 3.22 10.79 3.18
C TYR A 42 3.46 9.96 4.43
N LEU A 43 2.96 8.71 4.42
CA LEU A 43 3.16 7.74 5.49
C LEU A 43 3.83 6.49 4.94
N HIS A 44 4.95 6.07 5.54
CA HIS A 44 5.57 4.78 5.21
C HIS A 44 5.18 3.74 6.27
N MET A 45 4.40 2.74 5.85
CA MET A 45 3.83 1.70 6.72
C MET A 45 4.21 0.30 6.23
N PRO A 46 5.48 -0.13 6.42
CA PRO A 46 5.91 -1.48 6.05
C PRO A 46 5.21 -2.58 6.86
N ILE A 47 4.56 -2.24 7.97
CA ILE A 47 3.69 -3.17 8.70
C ILE A 47 2.49 -3.64 7.87
N LEU A 48 2.09 -2.87 6.85
CA LEU A 48 1.08 -3.26 5.87
C LEU A 48 1.68 -3.96 4.65
N SER A 49 2.99 -4.26 4.64
CA SER A 49 3.63 -4.98 3.54
C SER A 49 3.61 -6.49 3.77
N PRO A 50 3.68 -7.31 2.71
CA PRO A 50 3.97 -8.72 2.85
C PRO A 50 5.34 -8.91 3.53
N SER A 51 5.52 -10.02 4.26
CA SER A 51 6.81 -10.35 4.85
C SER A 51 7.85 -10.68 3.77
N GLU A 52 9.12 -10.61 4.14
CA GLU A 52 10.22 -10.94 3.24
C GLU A 52 10.10 -12.38 2.70
N ASP A 53 9.68 -13.33 3.55
CA ASP A 53 9.49 -14.74 3.16
C ASP A 53 8.34 -14.92 2.17
N ILE A 54 7.21 -14.22 2.37
CA ILE A 54 6.09 -14.26 1.44
C ILE A 54 6.52 -13.69 0.08
N LEU A 55 7.24 -12.56 0.07
CA LEU A 55 7.76 -11.96 -1.17
C LEU A 55 8.78 -12.85 -1.86
N LYS A 56 9.72 -13.43 -1.12
CA LYS A 56 10.75 -14.34 -1.65
C LYS A 56 10.12 -15.59 -2.24
N GLY A 57 9.18 -16.22 -1.53
CA GLY A 57 8.49 -17.41 -2.01
C GLY A 57 7.71 -17.16 -3.30
N TYR A 58 7.02 -16.02 -3.39
CA TYR A 58 6.31 -15.64 -4.60
C TYR A 58 7.26 -15.37 -5.78
N LYS A 59 8.34 -14.62 -5.55
CA LYS A 59 9.37 -14.32 -6.57
C LYS A 59 10.11 -15.58 -7.04
N ALA A 60 10.38 -16.51 -6.12
CA ALA A 60 11.00 -17.80 -6.41
C ALA A 60 10.04 -18.80 -7.07
N LYS A 61 8.76 -18.45 -7.26
CA LYS A 61 7.70 -19.32 -7.78
C LYS A 61 7.45 -20.57 -6.94
N THR A 62 7.89 -20.57 -5.68
CA THR A 62 7.58 -21.62 -4.70
C THR A 62 6.26 -21.37 -3.97
N LEU A 63 5.64 -20.22 -4.23
CA LEU A 63 4.33 -19.82 -3.74
C LEU A 63 3.50 -19.33 -4.93
N SER A 64 2.34 -19.92 -5.15
CA SER A 64 1.36 -19.41 -6.13
C SER A 64 0.75 -18.09 -5.68
N TRP A 65 0.08 -17.37 -6.59
CA TRP A 65 -0.63 -16.15 -6.23
C TRP A 65 -1.77 -16.40 -5.23
N ALA A 66 -2.52 -17.49 -5.39
CA ALA A 66 -3.59 -17.83 -4.46
C ALA A 66 -3.06 -18.10 -3.05
N GLU A 67 -1.95 -18.84 -2.93
CA GLU A 67 -1.30 -19.06 -1.63
C GLU A 67 -0.70 -17.77 -1.05
N TYR A 68 -0.20 -16.88 -1.91
CA TYR A 68 0.25 -15.57 -1.50
C TYR A 68 -0.89 -14.73 -0.89
N GLU A 69 -2.05 -14.68 -1.54
CA GLU A 69 -3.23 -13.96 -1.02
C GLU A 69 -3.64 -14.50 0.35
N VAL A 70 -3.73 -15.83 0.50
CA VAL A 70 -4.07 -16.47 1.77
C VAL A 70 -3.06 -16.13 2.86
N LYS A 71 -1.76 -16.32 2.59
CA LYS A 71 -0.70 -16.06 3.58
C LYS A 71 -0.62 -14.58 3.95
N PHE A 72 -0.79 -13.68 2.99
CA PHE A 72 -0.69 -12.27 3.25
C PHE A 72 -1.91 -11.71 4.00
N ASN A 73 -3.13 -12.14 3.66
CA ASN A 73 -4.31 -11.78 4.45
C ASN A 73 -4.24 -12.29 5.89
N ALA A 74 -3.75 -13.53 6.10
CA ALA A 74 -3.50 -14.04 7.44
C ALA A 74 -2.46 -13.21 8.21
N LEU A 75 -1.44 -12.69 7.52
CA LEU A 75 -0.45 -11.79 8.11
C LEU A 75 -1.05 -10.43 8.49
N LEU A 76 -1.91 -9.85 7.65
CA LEU A 76 -2.63 -8.61 7.95
C LEU A 76 -3.52 -8.77 9.19
N GLN A 77 -4.25 -9.89 9.27
CA GLN A 77 -5.05 -10.25 10.44
C GLN A 77 -4.22 -10.43 11.69
N HIS A 78 -3.12 -11.17 11.61
CA HIS A 78 -2.22 -11.34 12.75
C HIS A 78 -1.65 -10.00 13.26
N ARG A 79 -1.49 -9.01 12.37
CA ARG A 79 -1.01 -7.66 12.72
C ARG A 79 -2.11 -6.71 13.19
N ALA A 80 -3.37 -7.17 13.23
CA ALA A 80 -4.53 -6.32 13.46
C ALA A 80 -4.49 -5.06 12.56
N ALA A 81 -4.21 -5.25 11.27
CA ALA A 81 -3.92 -4.15 10.33
C ALA A 81 -5.06 -3.13 10.24
N GLU A 82 -6.31 -3.56 10.46
CA GLU A 82 -7.51 -2.75 10.53
C GLU A 82 -7.50 -1.71 11.67
N THR A 83 -6.65 -1.90 12.68
CA THR A 83 -6.53 -0.98 13.82
C THR A 83 -5.45 0.08 13.63
N LEU A 84 -4.66 -0.01 12.55
CA LEU A 84 -3.47 0.82 12.32
C LEU A 84 -3.77 2.14 11.61
N LEU A 85 -4.98 2.27 11.05
CA LEU A 85 -5.45 3.45 10.34
C LEU A 85 -6.79 3.83 10.93
N ASP A 86 -7.06 5.11 11.12
CA ASP A 86 -8.38 5.59 11.50
C ASP A 86 -9.16 6.01 10.24
N GLU A 87 -10.47 6.24 10.39
CA GLU A 87 -11.31 6.67 9.27
C GLU A 87 -10.85 8.01 8.67
N GLU A 88 -10.28 8.90 9.49
CA GLU A 88 -9.78 10.20 9.05
C GLU A 88 -8.58 10.07 8.11
N VAL A 89 -7.63 9.18 8.42
CA VAL A 89 -6.48 8.88 7.55
C VAL A 89 -6.95 8.18 6.27
N LEU A 90 -7.95 7.29 6.36
CA LEU A 90 -8.50 6.58 5.20
C LEU A 90 -9.26 7.50 4.24
N GLU A 91 -9.83 8.59 4.72
CA GLU A 91 -10.55 9.55 3.89
C GLU A 91 -9.60 10.25 2.90
N GLY A 92 -9.61 9.78 1.64
CA GLY A 92 -8.69 10.26 0.62
C GLY A 92 -7.30 9.63 0.69
N ALA A 93 -7.16 8.46 1.32
CA ALA A 93 -5.94 7.67 1.27
C ALA A 93 -5.69 7.05 -0.12
N CYS A 94 -4.42 6.97 -0.51
CA CYS A 94 -3.97 6.23 -1.67
C CYS A 94 -2.80 5.33 -1.28
N PHE A 95 -2.91 4.02 -1.53
CA PHE A 95 -1.81 3.08 -1.24
C PHE A 95 -0.80 2.99 -2.38
N LEU A 96 0.49 2.99 -2.05
CA LEU A 96 1.62 2.85 -2.97
C LEU A 96 2.31 1.50 -2.77
N CYS A 97 2.41 0.69 -3.83
CA CYS A 97 3.17 -0.56 -3.90
C CYS A 97 4.26 -0.48 -5.00
N SER A 98 5.07 -1.54 -5.13
CA SER A 98 6.10 -1.65 -6.16
C SER A 98 5.60 -2.29 -7.46
N GLU A 99 4.42 -2.90 -7.44
CA GLU A 99 3.82 -3.59 -8.56
C GLU A 99 3.19 -2.61 -9.57
N HIS A 100 3.34 -2.95 -10.84
CA HIS A 100 2.94 -2.10 -11.96
C HIS A 100 1.42 -1.94 -12.09
N ASN A 101 0.65 -3.02 -11.89
CA ASN A 101 -0.82 -3.01 -12.01
C ASN A 101 -1.52 -3.62 -10.78
N ALA A 102 -2.85 -3.51 -10.73
CA ALA A 102 -3.64 -3.92 -9.58
C ALA A 102 -4.00 -5.43 -9.56
N GLU A 103 -3.82 -6.18 -10.66
CA GLU A 103 -4.28 -7.57 -10.77
C GLU A 103 -3.61 -8.47 -9.72
N LYS A 104 -2.27 -8.34 -9.61
CA LYS A 104 -1.44 -9.07 -8.65
C LYS A 104 -0.55 -8.10 -7.85
N CYS A 105 -1.17 -7.13 -7.17
CA CYS A 105 -0.47 -6.20 -6.28
C CYS A 105 -0.96 -6.34 -4.84
N HIS A 106 -0.04 -6.25 -3.89
CA HIS A 106 -0.36 -6.27 -2.46
C HIS A 106 -1.13 -5.03 -1.98
N ARG A 107 -0.98 -3.84 -2.59
CA ARG A 107 -1.83 -2.66 -2.27
C ARG A 107 -3.31 -2.93 -2.46
N ARG A 108 -3.68 -3.80 -3.43
CA ARG A 108 -5.08 -4.21 -3.63
C ARG A 108 -5.55 -5.00 -2.41
N LEU A 109 -4.76 -6.00 -1.99
CA LEU A 109 -5.07 -6.84 -0.84
C LEU A 109 -5.15 -6.05 0.46
N VAL A 110 -4.24 -5.08 0.67
CA VAL A 110 -4.31 -4.16 1.82
C VAL A 110 -5.60 -3.34 1.80
N ALA A 111 -5.94 -2.73 0.66
CA ALA A 111 -7.16 -1.93 0.54
C ALA A 111 -8.43 -2.77 0.74
N GLU A 112 -8.51 -3.96 0.15
CA GLU A 112 -9.62 -4.91 0.30
C GLU A 112 -9.76 -5.40 1.74
N TYR A 113 -8.63 -5.73 2.40
CA TYR A 113 -8.59 -6.16 3.79
C TYR A 113 -9.09 -5.06 4.72
N ILE A 114 -8.58 -3.84 4.58
CA ILE A 114 -9.01 -2.71 5.40
C ILE A 114 -10.50 -2.47 5.16
N ALA A 115 -10.94 -2.32 3.91
CA ALA A 115 -12.34 -2.01 3.59
C ALA A 115 -13.33 -3.05 4.15
N SER A 116 -12.96 -4.32 4.26
CA SER A 116 -13.83 -5.36 4.80
C SER A 116 -14.00 -5.32 6.32
N HIS A 117 -13.16 -4.57 7.05
CA HIS A 117 -13.19 -4.46 8.51
C HIS A 117 -13.85 -3.17 9.02
N TYR A 118 -14.24 -2.24 8.15
CA TYR A 118 -14.95 -1.02 8.53
C TYR A 118 -16.45 -1.18 8.33
N GLN A 119 -17.22 -0.60 9.25
CA GLN A 119 -18.69 -0.57 9.15
C GLN A 119 -19.17 0.38 8.06
N SER A 120 -18.41 1.46 7.82
CA SER A 120 -18.64 2.41 6.76
C SER A 120 -18.30 1.79 5.40
N ASN A 121 -19.09 2.12 4.37
CA ASN A 121 -18.87 1.58 3.03
C ASN A 121 -17.69 2.28 2.36
N ILE A 122 -16.49 1.70 2.45
CA ILE A 122 -15.27 2.23 1.86
C ILE A 122 -15.23 1.89 0.36
N ALA A 123 -15.22 2.90 -0.49
CA ALA A 123 -15.09 2.73 -1.94
C ALA A 123 -13.60 2.60 -2.35
N ILE A 124 -13.25 1.48 -2.98
CA ILE A 124 -11.89 1.27 -3.53
C ILE A 124 -11.85 1.71 -4.99
N LYS A 125 -10.91 2.60 -5.33
CA LYS A 125 -10.65 3.05 -6.71
C LYS A 125 -9.18 2.81 -7.08
N HIS A 126 -8.95 2.08 -8.17
CA HIS A 126 -7.60 1.91 -8.73
C HIS A 126 -7.26 3.07 -9.66
N LEU A 127 -6.22 3.82 -9.31
CA LEU A 127 -5.71 4.91 -10.15
C LEU A 127 -4.80 4.34 -11.26
N LYS A 128 -4.94 4.89 -12.46
CA LYS A 128 -4.09 4.62 -13.64
C LYS A 128 -3.20 5.81 -13.91
#